data_AF-A0A7J2S8F5-F1
#
_entry.id   AF-A0A7J2S8F5-F1
#
_cell.length_a   1.000
_cell.length_b   1.000
_cell.length_c   1.000
_cell.angle_alpha   90.00
_cell.angle_beta   90.00
_cell.angle_gamma   90.00
#
_symmetry.space_group_name_H-M   'P 1'
#
loop_
_entity.id
_entity.type
_entity.pdbx_description
1 polymer ?
#
loop_
_entity_poly.entity_id
_entity_poly.type
_entity_poly.pdbx_seq_one_letter_code
_entity_poly.pdbx_strand_id
1 'polypeptide(L)'
;MLSEIKGIGTVYEKKLNDAGIKSIEDLAICDLEEISGKTGIGLKLLRKWKEEARKKIGFKVAVPAEDLSKISFIEIYGDKARVKIKNVYHDNIPVYSGKYDELKEDLKKEEMAVVMDGGTKLWFNGNFYENVPYKIKKPEVKKKVEKSFFNKLKEWWRK
;
A
#
# COMPACT_ATOMS: atom_id res chain seq x y z
N MET A 1 -23.42 3.76 -2.98
CA MET A 1 -22.72 4.42 -4.12
C MET A 1 -21.73 5.45 -3.59
N LEU A 2 -20.68 5.82 -4.34
CA LEU A 2 -19.69 6.82 -3.87
C LEU A 2 -20.28 8.23 -3.84
N SER A 3 -21.25 8.50 -4.72
CA SER A 3 -22.00 9.76 -4.78
C SER A 3 -22.81 10.10 -3.52
N GLU A 4 -22.92 9.18 -2.57
CA GLU A 4 -23.50 9.46 -1.26
C GLU A 4 -22.61 10.35 -0.36
N ILE A 5 -21.32 10.49 -0.70
CA ILE A 5 -20.37 11.36 0.00
C ILE A 5 -20.45 12.77 -0.58
N LYS A 6 -20.56 13.78 0.29
CA LYS A 6 -20.81 15.15 -0.15
C LYS A 6 -19.61 15.67 -0.93
N GLY A 7 -19.86 16.06 -2.18
CA GLY A 7 -18.84 16.57 -3.09
C GLY A 7 -18.27 15.52 -4.06
N ILE A 8 -18.67 14.25 -3.97
CA ILE A 8 -18.42 13.27 -5.02
C ILE A 8 -19.61 13.30 -6.00
N GLY A 9 -19.44 14.04 -7.10
CA GLY A 9 -20.37 13.99 -8.23
C GLY A 9 -20.03 12.85 -9.20
N THR A 10 -20.88 12.63 -10.20
CA THR A 10 -20.74 11.58 -11.23
C THR A 10 -19.36 11.55 -11.90
N VAL A 11 -18.76 12.72 -12.16
CA VAL A 11 -17.41 12.85 -12.74
C VAL A 11 -16.34 12.29 -11.81
N TYR A 12 -16.39 12.61 -10.52
CA TYR A 12 -15.43 12.10 -9.54
C TYR A 12 -15.66 10.63 -9.23
N GLU A 13 -16.92 10.20 -9.13
CA GLU A 13 -17.29 8.80 -8.95
C GLU A 13 -16.73 7.93 -10.09
N LYS A 14 -16.85 8.38 -11.35
CA LYS A 14 -16.27 7.66 -12.48
C LYS A 14 -14.75 7.54 -12.38
N LYS A 15 -14.04 8.64 -12.07
CA LYS A 15 -12.58 8.62 -11.89
C LYS A 15 -12.13 7.66 -10.79
N LEU A 16 -12.86 7.65 -9.67
CA LEU A 16 -12.59 6.76 -8.54
C LEU A 16 -12.83 5.30 -8.93
N ASN A 17 -13.94 5.01 -9.62
CA ASN A 17 -14.25 3.68 -10.14
C ASN A 17 -13.17 3.16 -11.11
N ASP A 18 -12.72 4.02 -12.04
CA ASP A 18 -11.66 3.71 -12.99
C ASP A 18 -10.31 3.47 -12.29
N ALA A 19 -10.08 4.11 -11.13
CA ALA A 19 -8.92 3.88 -10.27
C ALA A 19 -9.08 2.66 -9.33
N GLY A 20 -10.20 1.94 -9.39
CA GLY A 20 -10.45 0.73 -8.60
C GLY A 20 -11.21 0.95 -7.29
N ILE A 21 -11.58 2.19 -6.97
CA ILE A 21 -12.40 2.53 -5.80
C ILE A 21 -13.86 2.43 -6.22
N LYS A 22 -14.54 1.34 -5.85
CA LYS A 22 -15.92 1.04 -6.30
C LYS A 22 -16.96 1.16 -5.20
N SER A 23 -16.52 1.30 -3.95
CA SER A 23 -17.36 1.31 -2.77
C SER A 23 -16.88 2.32 -1.73
N ILE A 24 -17.76 2.68 -0.79
CA ILE A 24 -17.41 3.60 0.31
C ILE A 24 -16.33 2.96 1.18
N GLU A 25 -16.36 1.64 1.33
CA GLU A 25 -15.37 0.83 2.02
C GLU A 25 -13.99 0.95 1.35
N ASP A 26 -13.93 0.83 0.02
CA ASP A 26 -12.68 1.00 -0.73
C ASP A 26 -12.11 2.41 -0.51
N LEU A 27 -12.96 3.44 -0.51
CA LEU A 27 -12.54 4.82 -0.28
C LEU A 27 -12.08 5.06 1.17
N ALA A 28 -12.65 4.36 2.14
CA ALA A 28 -12.28 4.49 3.54
C ALA A 28 -10.89 3.91 3.85
N ILE A 29 -10.44 2.95 3.03
CA ILE A 29 -9.16 2.26 3.21
C ILE A 29 -8.07 2.74 2.24
N CYS A 30 -8.41 3.41 1.14
CA CYS A 30 -7.49 3.68 0.02
C CYS A 30 -6.20 4.44 0.38
N ASP A 31 -5.17 4.23 -0.45
CA ASP A 31 -3.96 5.03 -0.48
C ASP A 31 -4.25 6.37 -1.18
N LEU A 32 -4.15 7.46 -0.44
CA LEU A 32 -4.44 8.79 -0.97
C LEU A 32 -3.44 9.22 -2.04
N GLU A 33 -2.16 8.86 -1.90
CA GLU A 33 -1.11 9.22 -2.86
C GLU A 33 -1.29 8.46 -4.17
N GLU A 34 -1.55 7.16 -4.09
CA GLU A 34 -1.83 6.34 -5.27
C GLU A 34 -3.07 6.83 -6.01
N ILE A 35 -4.17 7.06 -5.29
CA ILE A 35 -5.41 7.53 -5.90
C ILE A 35 -5.23 8.94 -6.46
N SER A 36 -4.48 9.82 -5.79
CA SER A 36 -4.17 11.14 -6.33
C SER A 36 -3.37 11.04 -7.63
N GLY A 37 -2.36 10.18 -7.69
CA GLY A 37 -1.55 9.95 -8.89
C GLY A 37 -2.36 9.37 -10.06
N LYS A 38 -3.29 8.44 -9.79
CA LYS A 38 -4.13 7.81 -10.83
C LYS A 38 -5.24 8.73 -11.34
N THR A 39 -5.85 9.51 -10.46
CA THR A 39 -7.08 10.28 -10.77
C THR A 39 -6.83 11.76 -11.06
N GLY A 40 -5.66 12.27 -10.65
CA GLY A 40 -5.34 13.70 -10.63
C GLY A 40 -6.13 14.50 -9.58
N ILE A 41 -6.84 13.83 -8.66
CA ILE A 41 -7.61 14.51 -7.60
C ILE A 41 -6.66 14.93 -6.49
N GLY A 42 -6.81 16.17 -6.01
CA GLY A 42 -5.95 16.70 -4.95
C GLY A 42 -6.08 15.95 -3.62
N LEU A 43 -4.95 15.70 -2.96
CA LEU A 43 -4.87 14.97 -1.68
C LEU A 43 -5.78 15.53 -0.59
N LYS A 44 -5.92 16.85 -0.49
CA LYS A 44 -6.81 17.50 0.50
C LYS A 44 -8.26 17.07 0.33
N LEU A 45 -8.72 16.93 -0.91
CA LEU A 45 -10.09 16.53 -1.23
C LEU A 45 -10.29 15.03 -0.99
N LEU A 46 -9.35 14.20 -1.44
CA LEU A 46 -9.38 12.76 -1.18
C LEU A 46 -9.36 12.45 0.32
N ARG A 47 -8.56 13.16 1.11
CA ARG A 47 -8.51 13.03 2.58
C ARG A 47 -9.88 13.31 3.19
N LYS A 48 -10.54 14.40 2.78
CA LYS A 48 -11.88 14.74 3.26
C LYS A 48 -12.89 13.64 2.95
N TRP A 49 -12.88 13.11 1.72
CA TRP A 49 -13.80 12.05 1.34
C TRP A 49 -13.51 10.73 2.04
N LYS A 50 -12.23 10.37 2.26
CA LYS A 50 -11.82 9.20 3.06
C LYS A 50 -12.33 9.32 4.50
N GLU A 51 -12.23 10.50 5.11
CA GLU A 51 -12.78 10.76 6.45
C GLU A 51 -14.31 10.67 6.49
N GLU A 52 -15.00 11.23 5.49
CA GLU A 52 -16.47 11.11 5.38
C GLU A 52 -16.91 9.66 5.15
N ALA A 53 -16.18 8.91 4.32
CA ALA A 53 -16.41 7.49 4.10
C ALA A 53 -16.29 6.70 5.41
N ARG A 54 -15.21 6.93 6.17
CA ARG A 54 -14.99 6.33 7.50
C ARG A 54 -16.15 6.62 8.45
N LYS A 55 -16.62 7.87 8.51
CA LYS A 55 -17.76 8.24 9.35
C LYS A 55 -19.03 7.51 8.95
N LYS A 56 -19.31 7.42 7.64
CA LYS A 56 -20.52 6.76 7.10
C LYS A 56 -20.57 5.27 7.40
N ILE A 57 -19.47 4.56 7.24
CA ILE A 57 -19.42 3.11 7.56
C ILE A 57 -19.27 2.86 9.06
N GLY A 58 -19.31 3.92 9.87
CA GLY A 58 -19.16 3.86 11.32
C GLY A 58 -17.85 3.17 11.69
N PHE A 59 -16.71 3.69 11.20
CA PHE A 59 -15.36 3.10 11.27
C PHE A 59 -14.86 2.88 12.72
N LYS A 60 -15.54 2.00 13.43
CA LYS A 60 -15.04 1.03 14.38
C LYS A 60 -14.84 -0.23 13.56
N VAL A 61 -13.84 -0.26 12.69
CA VAL A 61 -13.64 -1.41 11.82
C VAL A 61 -13.00 -2.54 12.63
N ALA A 62 -13.86 -3.34 13.25
CA ALA A 62 -13.67 -4.77 13.32
C ALA A 62 -13.94 -5.31 11.91
N VAL A 63 -12.97 -5.18 10.98
CA VAL A 63 -12.86 -6.27 10.01
C VAL A 63 -12.46 -7.45 10.88
N PRO A 64 -13.26 -8.52 11.01
CA PRO A 64 -12.82 -9.70 11.75
C PRO A 64 -11.44 -10.06 11.19
N ALA A 65 -10.44 -10.19 12.07
CA ALA A 65 -9.03 -10.35 11.69
C ALA A 65 -8.82 -11.47 10.64
N GLU A 66 -9.76 -12.41 10.58
CA GLU A 66 -9.83 -13.52 9.64
C GLU A 66 -10.16 -13.14 8.18
N ASP A 67 -10.79 -11.98 7.93
CA ASP A 67 -11.25 -11.58 6.59
C ASP A 67 -10.19 -10.75 5.84
N LEU A 68 -9.42 -9.93 6.56
CA LEU A 68 -8.36 -9.14 5.95
C LEU A 68 -7.23 -10.01 5.39
N SER A 69 -6.80 -11.05 6.11
CA SER A 69 -5.76 -11.97 5.61
C SER A 69 -6.18 -12.75 4.36
N LYS A 70 -7.49 -12.92 4.10
CA LYS A 70 -8.01 -13.59 2.89
C LYS A 70 -8.08 -12.66 1.68
N ILE A 71 -8.35 -11.38 1.91
CA ILE A 71 -8.51 -10.38 0.85
C ILE A 71 -7.27 -9.52 0.63
N SER A 72 -6.19 -9.76 1.39
CA SER A 72 -4.95 -9.00 1.28
C SER A 72 -3.77 -9.83 0.79
N PHE A 73 -2.85 -9.17 0.11
CA PHE A 73 -1.63 -9.75 -0.42
C PHE A 73 -0.48 -8.75 -0.33
N ILE A 74 0.68 -9.19 0.15
CA ILE A 74 1.84 -8.34 0.37
C ILE A 74 2.96 -8.69 -0.62
N GLU A 75 3.46 -7.71 -1.35
CA GLU A 75 4.69 -7.83 -2.13
C GLU A 75 5.80 -7.04 -1.43
N ILE A 76 6.85 -7.72 -0.96
CA ILE A 76 7.96 -7.09 -0.22
C ILE A 76 9.13 -6.83 -1.17
N TYR A 77 9.67 -5.61 -1.09
CA TYR A 77 10.78 -5.07 -1.87
C TYR A 77 11.83 -4.44 -0.93
N GLY A 78 12.52 -5.26 -0.13
CA GLY A 78 13.47 -4.76 0.86
C GLY A 78 12.77 -4.13 2.06
N ASP A 79 13.01 -2.83 2.30
CA ASP A 79 12.42 -2.03 3.39
C ASP A 79 11.04 -1.46 3.05
N LYS A 80 10.54 -1.73 1.84
CA LYS A 80 9.23 -1.30 1.35
C LYS A 80 8.38 -2.47 0.89
N ALA A 81 7.08 -2.29 0.93
CA ALA A 81 6.10 -3.24 0.43
C ALA A 81 5.01 -2.56 -0.39
N ARG A 82 4.41 -3.35 -1.27
CA ARG A 82 3.11 -3.08 -1.87
C ARG A 82 2.10 -3.99 -1.21
N VAL A 83 1.06 -3.42 -0.61
CA VAL A 83 -0.02 -4.18 0.02
C VAL A 83 -1.26 -4.03 -0.83
N LYS A 84 -1.85 -5.14 -1.25
CA LYS A 84 -3.18 -5.16 -1.84
C LYS A 84 -4.19 -5.46 -0.74
N ILE A 85 -5.26 -4.69 -0.65
CA ILE A 85 -6.42 -5.01 0.18
C ILE A 85 -7.66 -4.96 -0.72
N LYS A 86 -8.37 -6.09 -0.85
CA LYS A 86 -9.43 -6.29 -1.84
C LYS A 86 -8.93 -5.99 -3.26
N ASN A 87 -9.33 -4.86 -3.83
CA ASN A 87 -8.97 -4.41 -5.17
C ASN A 87 -8.13 -3.12 -5.17
N VAL A 88 -7.72 -2.65 -4.00
CA VAL A 88 -6.95 -1.43 -3.82
C VAL A 88 -5.51 -1.78 -3.51
N TYR A 89 -4.57 -1.14 -4.20
CA TYR A 89 -3.16 -1.24 -3.87
C TYR A 89 -2.78 -0.10 -2.94
N HIS A 90 -1.72 -0.36 -2.18
CA HIS A 90 -1.08 0.55 -1.26
C HIS A 90 0.42 0.41 -1.51
N ASP A 91 1.06 1.47 -1.99
CA ASP A 91 2.46 1.45 -2.37
C ASP A 91 3.34 2.08 -1.29
N ASN A 92 4.65 1.81 -1.35
CA ASN A 92 5.65 2.41 -0.44
C ASN A 92 5.42 2.14 1.05
N ILE A 93 4.73 1.06 1.40
CA ILE A 93 4.43 0.68 2.78
C ILE A 93 5.72 0.28 3.50
N PRO A 94 6.05 0.87 4.66
CA PRO A 94 7.26 0.53 5.38
C PRO A 94 7.23 -0.91 5.88
N VAL A 95 8.38 -1.59 5.77
CA VAL A 95 8.60 -2.95 6.27
C VAL A 95 9.54 -2.88 7.47
N TYR A 96 9.06 -3.35 8.61
CA TYR A 96 9.83 -3.46 9.85
C TYR A 96 10.17 -4.91 10.14
N SER A 97 11.32 -5.16 10.76
CA SER A 97 11.71 -6.46 11.29
C SER A 97 11.97 -6.35 12.78
N GLY A 98 11.31 -7.18 13.58
CA GLY A 98 11.49 -7.17 15.04
C GLY A 98 10.20 -7.44 15.81
N LYS A 99 10.31 -7.43 17.14
CA LYS A 99 9.19 -7.68 18.04
C LYS A 99 8.29 -6.45 18.15
N TYR A 100 7.00 -6.67 18.35
CA TYR A 100 6.01 -5.60 18.47
C TYR A 100 6.37 -4.55 19.55
N ASP A 101 6.85 -5.00 20.72
CA ASP A 101 7.13 -4.10 21.85
C ASP A 101 8.16 -3.01 21.51
N GLU A 102 9.10 -3.32 20.60
CA GLU A 102 10.14 -2.40 20.12
C GLU A 102 9.61 -1.44 19.05
N LEU A 103 8.62 -1.90 18.26
CA LEU A 103 8.11 -1.18 17.08
C LEU A 103 6.85 -0.36 17.35
N LYS A 104 6.18 -0.56 18.49
CA LYS A 104 4.84 0.00 18.76
C LYS A 104 4.75 1.52 18.59
N GLU A 105 5.80 2.28 18.94
CA GLU A 105 5.78 3.75 18.85
C GLU A 105 5.95 4.24 17.42
N ASP A 106 6.68 3.51 16.57
CA ASP A 106 6.81 3.84 15.16
C ASP A 106 5.57 3.39 14.38
N LEU A 107 5.02 2.22 14.70
CA LEU A 107 3.78 1.72 14.08
C LEU A 107 2.58 2.63 14.34
N LYS A 108 2.46 3.23 15.53
CA LYS A 108 1.38 4.19 15.84
C LYS A 108 1.38 5.43 14.96
N LYS A 109 2.53 5.79 14.35
CA LYS A 109 2.64 6.92 13.43
C LYS A 109 2.16 6.56 12.02
N GLU A 110 2.14 5.27 11.71
CA GLU A 110 1.80 4.75 10.40
C GLU A 110 0.34 4.30 10.35
N GLU A 111 -0.35 4.67 9.26
CA GLU A 111 -1.67 4.11 8.97
C GLU A 111 -1.57 2.63 8.58
N MET A 112 -0.48 2.25 7.90
CA MET A 112 -0.22 0.90 7.41
C MET A 112 1.28 0.58 7.46
N ALA A 113 1.63 -0.61 7.93
CA ALA A 113 3.00 -1.12 7.91
C ALA A 113 3.03 -2.64 7.80
N VAL A 114 4.11 -3.20 7.27
CA VAL A 114 4.35 -4.65 7.27
C VAL A 114 5.39 -4.96 8.34
N VAL A 115 5.11 -5.93 9.19
CA VAL A 115 6.02 -6.38 10.25
C VAL A 115 6.41 -7.84 10.00
N MET A 116 7.72 -8.09 10.00
CA MET A 116 8.33 -9.41 9.86
C MET A 116 8.76 -9.92 11.24
N ASP A 117 8.06 -10.93 11.76
CA ASP A 117 8.30 -11.54 13.07
C ASP A 117 7.86 -13.01 13.04
N GLY A 118 8.76 -13.92 12.65
CA GLY A 118 8.42 -15.35 12.43
C GLY A 118 7.41 -15.62 11.30
N GLY A 119 6.92 -14.56 10.65
CA GLY A 119 5.90 -14.54 9.60
C GLY A 119 5.55 -13.08 9.24
N THR A 120 4.62 -12.88 8.31
CA THR A 120 4.13 -11.55 7.91
C THR A 120 2.92 -11.14 8.73
N LYS A 121 3.01 -9.94 9.32
CA LYS A 121 1.90 -9.26 9.98
C LYS A 121 1.65 -7.94 9.26
N LEU A 122 0.40 -7.63 8.96
CA LEU A 122 -0.02 -6.33 8.46
C LEU A 122 -0.53 -5.50 9.63
N TRP A 123 0.14 -4.39 9.92
CA TRP A 123 -0.41 -3.33 10.74
C TRP A 123 -1.30 -2.45 9.86
N PHE A 124 -2.55 -2.27 10.26
CA PHE A 124 -3.47 -1.39 9.55
C PHE A 124 -4.48 -0.75 10.50
N ASN A 125 -4.54 0.58 10.49
CA ASN A 125 -5.43 1.39 11.33
C ASN A 125 -5.46 0.94 12.81
N GLY A 126 -4.29 0.70 13.40
CA GLY A 126 -4.17 0.37 14.83
C GLY A 126 -4.34 -1.11 15.18
N ASN A 127 -4.53 -1.99 14.19
CA ASN A 127 -4.74 -3.43 14.41
C ASN A 127 -3.71 -4.27 13.64
N PHE A 128 -3.42 -5.46 14.17
CA PHE A 128 -2.62 -6.47 13.48
C PHE A 128 -3.48 -7.51 12.80
N TYR A 129 -3.03 -7.88 11.60
CA TYR A 129 -3.58 -8.98 10.81
C TYR A 129 -2.44 -9.94 10.50
N GLU A 130 -2.54 -11.15 11.05
CA GLU A 130 -1.50 -12.17 10.90
C GLU A 130 -1.74 -13.07 9.70
N ASN A 131 -0.72 -13.81 9.29
CA ASN A 131 -0.79 -14.82 8.23
C ASN A 131 -1.26 -14.25 6.88
N VAL A 132 -0.92 -12.98 6.60
CA VAL A 132 -1.25 -12.36 5.32
C VAL A 132 -0.37 -12.96 4.22
N PRO A 133 -0.95 -13.53 3.15
CA PRO A 133 -0.20 -14.07 2.02
C PRO A 133 0.78 -13.05 1.46
N TYR A 134 2.02 -13.47 1.21
CA TYR A 134 3.06 -12.57 0.76
C TYR A 134 4.01 -13.18 -0.27
N LYS A 135 4.71 -12.31 -0.99
CA LYS A 135 5.80 -12.65 -1.89
C LYS A 135 6.95 -11.68 -1.71
N ILE A 136 8.14 -12.20 -1.45
CA ILE A 136 9.38 -11.41 -1.43
C ILE A 136 9.90 -11.32 -2.87
N LYS A 137 10.07 -10.10 -3.38
CA LYS A 137 10.76 -9.83 -4.63
C LYS A 137 12.17 -9.33 -4.30
N LYS A 138 13.17 -9.96 -4.90
CA LYS A 138 14.54 -9.44 -4.84
C LYS A 138 14.54 -8.05 -5.48
N PRO A 139 15.21 -7.04 -4.90
CA PRO A 139 15.36 -5.77 -5.58
C PRO A 139 15.98 -6.04 -6.94
N GLU A 140 15.37 -5.53 -8.01
CA GLU A 140 15.98 -5.56 -9.33
C GLU A 140 17.29 -4.79 -9.24
N VAL A 141 18.41 -5.52 -9.14
CA VAL A 141 19.72 -4.95 -9.41
C VAL A 141 19.60 -4.42 -10.84
N LYS A 142 19.47 -3.10 -11.00
CA LYS A 142 19.63 -2.47 -12.31
C LYS A 142 20.95 -3.00 -12.86
N LYS A 143 20.91 -3.90 -13.85
CA LYS A 143 22.07 -4.31 -14.63
C LYS A 143 22.57 -3.08 -15.38
N LYS A 144 23.29 -2.21 -14.68
CA LYS A 144 23.90 -1.00 -15.22
C LYS A 144 25.14 -1.46 -15.97
N VAL A 145 24.94 -1.82 -17.24
CA VAL A 145 25.95 -1.75 -18.31
C VAL A 145 27.32 -2.37 -17.96
N GLU A 146 27.39 -3.67 -17.68
CA GLU A 146 28.67 -4.40 -17.69
C GLU A 146 29.34 -4.36 -19.08
N LYS A 147 28.55 -4.18 -20.16
CA LYS A 147 29.10 -4.11 -21.52
C LYS A 147 30.15 -3.00 -21.71
N SER A 148 30.05 -1.88 -21.01
CA SER A 148 31.01 -0.76 -21.15
C SER A 148 32.32 -1.04 -20.40
N PHE A 149 32.24 -1.68 -19.23
CA PHE A 149 33.40 -2.02 -18.42
C PHE A 149 34.21 -3.18 -19.05
N PHE A 150 33.55 -4.24 -19.52
CA PHE A 150 34.21 -5.36 -20.20
C PHE A 150 34.76 -4.98 -21.58
N ASN A 151 34.13 -4.06 -22.31
CA ASN A 151 34.68 -3.55 -23.58
C ASN A 151 35.99 -2.79 -23.36
N LYS A 152 36.06 -1.91 -22.35
CA LYS A 152 37.31 -1.24 -21.96
C LYS A 152 38.39 -2.22 -21.47
N LEU A 153 38.00 -3.26 -20.72
CA LEU A 153 38.94 -4.27 -20.23
C LEU A 153 39.55 -5.09 -21.39
N LYS A 154 38.77 -5.41 -22.42
CA LYS A 154 39.21 -6.20 -23.59
C LYS A 154 40.17 -5.43 -24.50
N GLU A 155 40.08 -4.11 -24.53
CA GLU A 155 41.06 -3.25 -25.23
C GLU A 155 42.41 -3.20 -24.52
N TRP A 156 42.41 -3.29 -23.18
CA TRP A 156 43.63 -3.28 -22.38
C TRP A 156 44.47 -4.56 -22.52
N TRP A 157 43.83 -5.67 -22.88
CA TRP A 157 44.47 -6.98 -23.08
C TRP A 157 44.87 -7.27 -24.54
N ARG A 158 44.67 -6.32 -25.47
CA ARG A 158 45.07 -6.43 -26.89
C ARG A 158 46.28 -5.54 -27.24
N LYS A 159 46.96 -4.97 -26.26
CA LYS A 159 48.23 -4.23 -26.42
C LYS A 159 49.40 -5.01 -25.85
#